data_AF-Q6J5G7-F1
#
_entry.id   AF-Q6J5G7-F1
#
_cell.length_a   1.000
_cell.length_b   1.000
_cell.length_c   1.000
_cell.angle_alpha   90.00
_cell.angle_beta   90.00
_cell.angle_gamma   90.00
#
_symmetry.space_group_name_H-M   'P 1'
#
loop_
_entity.id
_entity.type
_entity.pdbx_description
1 polymer ?
#
loop_
_entity_poly.entity_id
_entity_poly.type
_entity_poly.pdbx_seq_one_letter_code
_entity_poly.pdbx_strand_id
1 'polypeptide(L)'
;MNKFTKQKFNTYLAGVAQDNGEDVAFIANGGQFTVEPTIQQKLENAVLESSDFLKRINVVMVQEMKGSALRLGVLSPVASRTDTNTKARETTDIHSLQENTYSCEQTNFDTHLNYPTLDSWAKFPDFAARVGKLKAERIALDRIMIGWNGTSAATTTNRTSNPLLQDVNKGWLVQIEDKAKARVLKEIEESSGKIEIGA
;
A
#
# COMPACT_ATOMS: atom_id res chain seq x y z
N MET A 1 -12.37 -4.23 -31.81
CA MET A 1 -11.05 -4.87 -31.71
C MET A 1 -10.75 -5.58 -33.01
N ASN A 2 -9.64 -5.23 -33.66
CA ASN A 2 -9.24 -5.87 -34.92
C ASN A 2 -8.61 -7.26 -34.70
N LYS A 3 -8.40 -8.04 -35.76
CA LYS A 3 -7.88 -9.42 -35.68
C LYS A 3 -6.50 -9.50 -35.03
N PHE A 4 -5.63 -8.54 -35.32
CA PHE A 4 -4.26 -8.48 -34.79
C PHE A 4 -4.25 -8.17 -33.29
N THR A 5 -5.04 -7.20 -32.86
CA THR A 5 -5.24 -6.88 -31.44
C THR A 5 -5.86 -8.05 -30.70
N LYS A 6 -6.82 -8.76 -31.29
CA LYS A 6 -7.39 -9.98 -30.68
C LYS A 6 -6.31 -11.02 -30.42
N GLN A 7 -5.37 -11.23 -31.34
CA GLN A 7 -4.24 -12.14 -31.13
C GLN A 7 -3.34 -11.67 -29.98
N LYS A 8 -2.93 -10.39 -29.98
CA LYS A 8 -2.10 -9.81 -28.90
C LYS A 8 -2.78 -9.86 -27.53
N PHE A 9 -4.07 -9.58 -27.48
CA PHE A 9 -4.87 -9.64 -26.26
C PHE A 9 -5.00 -11.07 -25.74
N ASN A 10 -5.24 -12.06 -26.62
CA ASN A 10 -5.25 -13.46 -26.22
C ASN A 10 -3.90 -13.94 -25.70
N THR A 11 -2.79 -13.48 -26.29
CA THR A 11 -1.44 -13.76 -25.75
C THR A 11 -1.25 -13.14 -24.37
N TYR A 12 -1.75 -11.92 -24.15
CA TYR A 12 -1.71 -11.28 -22.83
C TYR A 12 -2.51 -12.09 -21.79
N LEU A 13 -3.73 -12.51 -22.11
CA LEU A 13 -4.54 -13.35 -21.23
C LEU A 13 -3.88 -14.69 -20.91
N ALA A 14 -3.24 -15.32 -21.90
CA ALA A 14 -2.49 -16.55 -21.70
C ALA A 14 -1.31 -16.36 -20.75
N GLY A 15 -0.60 -15.22 -20.84
CA GLY A 15 0.47 -14.89 -19.89
C GLY A 15 -0.05 -14.71 -18.47
N VAL A 16 -1.15 -13.97 -18.29
CA VAL A 16 -1.79 -13.80 -16.97
C VAL A 16 -2.22 -15.14 -16.38
N ALA A 17 -2.85 -15.99 -17.19
CA ALA A 17 -3.28 -17.32 -16.77
C ALA A 17 -2.09 -18.20 -16.36
N GLN A 18 -1.04 -18.24 -17.19
CA GLN A 18 0.20 -18.99 -16.90
C GLN A 18 0.88 -18.51 -15.62
N ASP A 19 0.99 -17.19 -15.44
CA ASP A 19 1.64 -16.61 -14.27
C ASP A 19 0.92 -17.01 -12.98
N ASN A 20 -0.41 -17.18 -13.02
CA ASN A 20 -1.25 -17.50 -11.87
C ASN A 20 -1.67 -18.99 -11.79
N GLY A 21 -1.18 -19.85 -12.68
CA GLY A 21 -1.56 -21.27 -12.70
C GLY A 21 -3.02 -21.53 -13.05
N GLU A 22 -3.68 -20.59 -13.71
CA GLU A 22 -5.11 -20.62 -14.04
C GLU A 22 -5.38 -20.98 -15.52
N ASP A 23 -6.63 -21.32 -15.83
CA ASP A 23 -7.06 -21.55 -17.21
C ASP A 23 -7.36 -20.24 -17.97
N VAL A 24 -6.97 -20.17 -19.24
CA VAL A 24 -7.15 -18.96 -20.06
C VAL A 24 -8.63 -18.62 -20.25
N ALA A 25 -9.50 -19.63 -20.40
CA ALA A 25 -10.94 -19.39 -20.55
C ALA A 25 -11.57 -18.96 -19.22
N PHE A 26 -11.10 -19.46 -18.09
CA PHE A 26 -11.50 -18.98 -16.77
C PHE A 26 -11.19 -17.49 -16.60
N ILE A 27 -9.96 -17.05 -16.91
CA ILE A 27 -9.56 -15.64 -16.88
C ILE A 27 -10.37 -14.79 -17.88
N ALA A 28 -10.55 -15.28 -19.11
CA ALA A 28 -11.27 -14.55 -20.16
C ALA A 28 -12.74 -14.28 -19.82
N ASN A 29 -13.35 -15.15 -19.00
CA ASN A 29 -14.73 -15.02 -18.54
C ASN A 29 -14.86 -14.20 -17.23
N GLY A 30 -13.77 -13.61 -16.74
CA GLY A 30 -13.79 -12.80 -15.51
C GLY A 30 -13.73 -13.63 -14.24
N GLY A 31 -13.13 -14.82 -14.29
CA GLY A 31 -12.89 -15.66 -13.12
C GLY A 31 -12.10 -14.91 -12.03
N GLN A 32 -12.51 -15.10 -10.78
CA GLN A 32 -11.84 -14.56 -9.60
C GLN A 32 -10.99 -15.67 -8.97
N PHE A 33 -9.72 -15.39 -8.72
CA PHE A 33 -8.77 -16.35 -8.14
C PHE A 33 -7.91 -15.67 -7.09
N THR A 34 -7.35 -16.48 -6.19
CA THR A 34 -6.39 -16.01 -5.19
C THR A 34 -5.00 -16.04 -5.79
N VAL A 35 -4.35 -14.88 -5.86
CA VAL A 35 -2.98 -14.74 -6.36
C VAL A 35 -2.02 -15.37 -5.35
N GLU A 36 -1.10 -16.24 -5.82
CA GLU A 36 -0.08 -16.79 -4.94
C GLU A 36 0.85 -15.68 -4.39
N PRO A 37 1.34 -15.79 -3.14
CA PRO A 37 2.19 -14.77 -2.54
C PRO A 37 3.43 -14.37 -3.35
N THR A 38 4.02 -15.32 -4.09
CA THR A 38 5.21 -15.11 -4.94
C THR A 38 4.91 -14.20 -6.13
N ILE A 39 3.74 -14.34 -6.75
CA ILE A 39 3.29 -13.52 -7.88
C ILE A 39 2.87 -12.14 -7.38
N GLN A 40 2.14 -12.10 -6.26
CA GLN A 40 1.78 -10.85 -5.59
C GLN A 40 3.04 -10.05 -5.27
N GLN A 41 4.10 -10.69 -4.76
CA GLN A 41 5.36 -10.03 -4.48
C GLN A 41 6.01 -9.42 -5.73
N LYS A 42 5.95 -10.09 -6.89
CA LYS A 42 6.44 -9.52 -8.15
C LYS A 42 5.65 -8.27 -8.56
N LEU A 43 4.33 -8.31 -8.43
CA LEU A 43 3.48 -7.15 -8.71
C LEU A 43 3.79 -5.99 -7.75
N GLU A 44 3.92 -6.28 -6.46
CA GLU A 44 4.30 -5.31 -5.44
C GLU A 44 5.67 -4.69 -5.73
N ASN A 45 6.66 -5.50 -6.10
CA ASN A 45 7.98 -5.00 -6.50
C ASN A 45 7.87 -4.06 -7.71
N ALA A 46 7.07 -4.39 -8.72
CA ALA A 46 6.85 -3.51 -9.87
C ALA A 46 6.22 -2.17 -9.47
N VAL A 47 5.27 -2.18 -8.53
CA VAL A 47 4.65 -0.97 -7.97
C VAL A 47 5.68 -0.15 -7.18
N LEU A 48 6.46 -0.77 -6.30
CA LEU A 48 7.52 -0.11 -5.53
C LEU A 48 8.60 0.48 -6.44
N GLU A 49 9.02 -0.26 -7.46
CA GLU A 49 10.06 0.16 -8.37
C GLU A 49 9.67 1.34 -9.25
N SER A 50 8.36 1.54 -9.45
CA SER A 50 7.81 2.63 -10.26
C SER A 50 7.92 4.01 -9.61
N SER A 51 8.15 4.09 -8.29
CA SER A 51 8.20 5.36 -7.56
C SER A 51 9.44 5.48 -6.67
N ASP A 52 10.17 6.60 -6.77
CA ASP A 52 11.33 6.87 -5.92
C ASP A 52 10.95 7.00 -4.44
N PHE A 53 9.76 7.56 -4.17
CA PHE A 53 9.29 7.71 -2.79
C PHE A 53 9.01 6.35 -2.14
N LEU A 54 8.36 5.42 -2.87
CA LEU A 54 8.04 4.10 -2.32
C LEU A 54 9.28 3.27 -2.02
N LYS A 55 10.38 3.47 -2.75
CA LYS A 55 11.69 2.83 -2.48
C LYS A 55 12.34 3.30 -1.17
N ARG A 56 11.99 4.49 -0.69
CA ARG A 56 12.57 5.11 0.51
C ARG A 56 11.80 4.77 1.80
N ILE A 57 10.67 4.07 1.67
CA ILE A 57 9.85 3.66 2.81
C ILE A 57 9.77 2.14 2.91
N ASN A 58 9.45 1.63 4.09
CA ASN A 58 9.26 0.20 4.29
C ASN A 58 7.82 -0.19 3.95
N VAL A 59 7.67 -1.10 2.99
CA VAL A 59 6.38 -1.76 2.67
C VAL A 59 6.52 -3.24 2.99
N VAL A 60 5.83 -3.69 4.04
CA VAL A 60 5.92 -5.06 4.56
C VAL A 60 4.61 -5.77 4.26
N MET A 61 4.70 -6.93 3.59
CA MET A 61 3.56 -7.80 3.38
C MET A 61 3.26 -8.59 4.66
N VAL A 62 1.99 -8.67 5.02
CA VAL A 62 1.50 -9.42 6.18
C VAL A 62 0.39 -10.37 5.73
N GLN A 63 0.26 -11.51 6.43
CA GLN A 63 -0.80 -12.49 6.14
C GLN A 63 -2.10 -12.17 6.88
N GLU A 64 -1.99 -11.61 8.08
CA GLU A 64 -3.12 -11.31 8.95
C GLU A 64 -3.76 -9.96 8.60
N MET A 65 -5.10 -9.91 8.61
CA MET A 65 -5.84 -8.67 8.37
C MET A 65 -5.71 -7.67 9.52
N LYS A 66 -5.54 -8.16 10.74
CA LYS A 66 -5.36 -7.34 11.95
C LYS A 66 -4.25 -7.92 12.79
N GLY A 67 -3.43 -7.05 13.37
CA GLY A 67 -2.35 -7.46 14.25
C GLY A 67 -1.59 -6.28 14.80
N SER A 68 -0.43 -6.55 15.38
CA SER A 68 0.46 -5.52 15.93
C SER A 68 1.59 -5.26 14.94
N ALA A 69 1.84 -3.99 14.65
CA ALA A 69 2.84 -3.58 13.68
C ALA A 69 4.24 -3.99 14.15
N LEU A 70 4.95 -4.74 13.31
CA LEU A 70 6.33 -5.12 13.58
C LEU A 70 7.21 -3.86 13.53
N ARG A 71 7.75 -3.45 14.68
CA ARG A 71 8.76 -2.40 14.74
C ARG A 71 10.15 -2.99 14.55
N LEU A 72 10.75 -2.70 13.40
CA LEU A 72 12.14 -3.00 13.09
C LEU A 72 13.04 -1.92 13.71
N GLY A 73 13.41 -2.07 14.98
CA GLY A 73 14.37 -1.17 15.64
C GLY A 73 14.56 -1.46 17.13
N VAL A 74 15.81 -1.33 17.60
CA VAL A 74 16.15 -1.37 19.04
C VAL A 74 16.06 0.05 19.59
N LEU A 75 15.11 0.31 20.49
CA LEU A 75 14.80 1.68 20.95
C LEU A 75 15.44 2.05 22.29
N SER A 76 16.10 1.12 22.96
CA SER A 76 16.66 1.37 24.29
C SER A 76 18.02 0.71 24.47
N PRO A 77 18.97 1.40 25.14
CA PRO A 77 20.20 0.79 25.59
C PRO A 77 19.91 -0.41 26.49
N VAL A 78 20.49 -1.56 26.17
CA VAL A 78 20.33 -2.80 26.95
C VAL A 78 21.44 -3.02 27.97
N ALA A 79 22.52 -2.24 27.88
CA ALA A 79 23.68 -2.41 28.73
C ALA A 79 23.39 -1.90 30.15
N SER A 80 23.56 -2.77 31.15
CA SER A 80 23.42 -2.44 32.57
C SER A 80 24.37 -3.29 33.42
N ARG A 81 24.67 -2.84 34.65
CA ARG A 81 25.37 -3.61 35.69
C ARG A 81 24.47 -3.69 36.92
N THR A 82 24.36 -4.89 37.50
CA THR A 82 23.62 -5.12 38.76
C THR A 82 24.53 -5.90 39.70
N ASP A 83 24.66 -5.42 40.94
CA ASP A 83 25.33 -6.16 42.01
C ASP A 83 24.43 -7.31 42.48
N THR A 84 24.80 -8.54 42.11
CA THR A 84 24.02 -9.75 42.37
C THR A 84 24.04 -10.21 43.82
N ASN A 85 24.85 -9.58 44.68
CA ASN A 85 24.81 -9.82 46.12
C ASN A 85 23.61 -9.13 46.79
N THR A 86 23.04 -8.10 46.16
CA THR A 86 21.94 -7.29 46.71
C THR A 86 20.63 -7.45 45.93
N LYS A 87 20.69 -7.73 44.61
CA LYS A 87 19.49 -7.96 43.78
C LYS A 87 19.79 -8.83 42.56
N ALA A 88 18.81 -9.65 42.15
CA ALA A 88 18.88 -10.37 40.87
C ALA A 88 18.92 -9.41 39.66
N ARG A 89 19.54 -9.85 38.57
CA ARG A 89 19.52 -9.10 37.30
C ARG A 89 18.11 -9.07 36.74
N GLU A 90 17.68 -7.91 36.29
CA GLU A 90 16.41 -7.73 35.56
C GLU A 90 16.70 -7.52 34.08
N THR A 91 15.94 -8.22 33.24
CA THR A 91 16.03 -8.08 31.78
C THR A 91 15.16 -6.91 31.33
N THR A 92 15.69 -6.08 30.44
CA THR A 92 14.89 -5.07 29.74
C THR A 92 14.37 -5.67 28.44
N ASP A 93 13.06 -5.56 28.21
CA ASP A 93 12.47 -5.94 26.94
C ASP A 93 12.84 -4.89 25.88
N ILE A 94 13.52 -5.32 24.82
CA ILE A 94 13.89 -4.49 23.67
C ILE A 94 12.72 -4.23 22.72
N HIS A 95 11.64 -4.99 22.89
CA HIS A 95 10.43 -4.94 22.09
C HIS A 95 9.27 -4.27 22.83
N SER A 96 9.37 -4.02 24.15
CA SER A 96 8.26 -3.45 24.92
C SER A 96 8.01 -2.02 24.50
N LEU A 97 6.98 -1.83 23.70
CA LEU A 97 6.44 -0.54 23.35
C LEU A 97 4.93 -0.62 23.37
N GLN A 98 4.34 0.56 23.53
CA GLN A 98 2.93 0.82 23.28
C GLN A 98 2.49 0.13 21.98
N GLU A 99 1.50 -0.76 22.12
CA GLU A 99 1.00 -1.59 21.03
C GLU A 99 0.51 -0.70 19.88
N ASN A 100 1.11 -0.86 18.70
CA ASN A 100 0.68 -0.17 17.50
C ASN A 100 -0.09 -1.16 16.61
N THR A 101 -1.39 -1.26 16.83
CA THR A 101 -2.23 -2.17 16.04
C THR A 101 -2.45 -1.65 14.62
N TYR A 102 -2.55 -2.57 13.66
CA TYR A 102 -2.94 -2.28 12.30
C TYR A 102 -4.23 -3.04 11.94
N SER A 103 -5.02 -2.46 11.03
CA SER A 103 -6.15 -3.09 10.35
C SER A 103 -5.96 -2.84 8.86
N CYS A 104 -5.85 -3.91 8.09
CA CYS A 104 -5.78 -3.85 6.64
C CYS A 104 -7.20 -3.87 6.08
N GLU A 105 -7.54 -2.85 5.30
CA GLU A 105 -8.82 -2.78 4.59
C GLU A 105 -8.61 -3.14 3.12
N GLN A 106 -9.57 -3.85 2.54
CA GLN A 106 -9.50 -4.23 1.13
C GLN A 106 -9.63 -3.00 0.24
N THR A 107 -8.75 -2.86 -0.76
CA THR A 107 -8.82 -1.80 -1.76
C THR A 107 -8.66 -2.40 -3.15
N ASN A 108 -9.62 -2.14 -4.04
CA ASN A 108 -9.63 -2.67 -5.40
C ASN A 108 -9.16 -1.60 -6.40
N PHE A 109 -8.41 -2.02 -7.44
CA PHE A 109 -7.88 -1.14 -8.48
C PHE A 109 -8.39 -1.55 -9.86
N ASP A 110 -9.66 -1.23 -10.13
CA ASP A 110 -10.33 -1.63 -11.35
C ASP A 110 -10.07 -0.64 -12.49
N THR A 111 -9.65 -1.16 -13.64
CA THR A 111 -9.40 -0.36 -14.85
C THR A 111 -9.98 -1.05 -16.08
N HIS A 112 -10.44 -0.26 -17.04
CA HIS A 112 -10.90 -0.76 -18.33
C HIS A 112 -10.17 -0.03 -19.47
N LEU A 113 -10.01 -0.72 -20.59
CA LEU A 113 -9.49 -0.15 -21.84
C LEU A 113 -10.52 -0.38 -22.93
N ASN A 114 -10.87 0.69 -23.65
CA ASN A 114 -11.77 0.57 -24.79
C ASN A 114 -11.03 -0.07 -25.98
N TYR A 115 -11.81 -0.59 -26.94
CA TYR A 115 -11.23 -1.25 -28.11
C TYR A 115 -10.35 -0.34 -28.99
N PRO A 116 -10.69 0.93 -29.26
CA PRO A 116 -9.81 1.81 -30.04
C PRO A 116 -8.43 2.02 -29.40
N THR A 117 -8.36 2.16 -28.07
CA THR A 117 -7.09 2.28 -27.34
C THR A 117 -6.29 0.98 -27.42
N LEU A 118 -6.94 -0.17 -27.24
CA LEU A 118 -6.29 -1.47 -27.41
C LEU A 118 -5.72 -1.65 -28.81
N ASP A 119 -6.51 -1.31 -29.84
CA ASP A 119 -6.09 -1.39 -31.24
C ASP A 119 -4.89 -0.46 -31.53
N SER A 120 -4.88 0.72 -30.92
CA SER A 120 -3.78 1.69 -31.06
C SER A 120 -2.49 1.23 -30.40
N TRP A 121 -2.57 0.46 -29.31
CA TRP A 121 -1.40 -0.01 -28.55
C TRP A 121 -0.89 -1.37 -29.03
N ALA A 122 -1.76 -2.20 -29.62
CA ALA A 122 -1.40 -3.54 -30.09
C ALA A 122 -0.24 -3.55 -31.10
N LYS A 123 -0.06 -2.45 -31.85
CA LYS A 123 1.03 -2.27 -32.83
C LYS A 123 2.43 -2.29 -32.19
N PHE A 124 2.54 -2.00 -30.89
CA PHE A 124 3.82 -1.98 -30.20
C PHE A 124 4.19 -3.39 -29.70
N PRO A 125 5.47 -3.78 -29.82
CA PRO A 125 5.92 -5.10 -29.37
C PRO A 125 5.82 -5.26 -27.85
N ASP A 126 5.84 -4.17 -27.09
CA ASP A 126 5.80 -4.12 -25.63
C ASP A 126 4.37 -3.98 -25.04
N PHE A 127 3.32 -4.23 -25.83
CA PHE A 127 1.92 -4.03 -25.44
C PHE A 127 1.57 -4.53 -24.03
N ALA A 128 1.88 -5.79 -23.71
CA ALA A 128 1.57 -6.40 -22.41
C ALA A 128 2.33 -5.72 -21.26
N ALA A 129 3.64 -5.53 -21.44
CA ALA A 129 4.50 -4.88 -20.45
C ALA A 129 4.10 -3.41 -20.22
N ARG A 130 3.73 -2.71 -21.29
CA ARG A 130 3.27 -1.31 -21.25
C ARG A 130 1.99 -1.17 -20.43
N VAL A 131 0.99 -2.02 -20.66
CA VAL A 131 -0.25 -2.01 -19.87
C VAL A 131 0.04 -2.31 -18.40
N GLY A 132 0.87 -3.31 -18.10
CA GLY A 132 1.27 -3.65 -16.73
C GLY A 132 1.98 -2.49 -16.02
N LYS A 133 2.95 -1.86 -16.68
CA LYS A 133 3.72 -0.74 -16.11
C LYS A 133 2.83 0.47 -15.80
N LEU A 134 1.94 0.84 -16.71
CA LEU A 134 1.02 1.97 -16.49
C LEU A 134 0.07 1.70 -15.32
N LYS A 135 -0.41 0.47 -15.16
CA LYS A 135 -1.21 0.07 -14.01
C LYS A 135 -0.41 0.17 -12.70
N ALA A 136 0.80 -0.38 -12.67
CA ALA A 136 1.66 -0.35 -11.50
C ALA A 136 2.00 1.09 -11.06
N GLU A 137 2.30 1.97 -12.02
CA GLU A 137 2.56 3.38 -11.77
C GLU A 137 1.34 4.10 -11.18
N ARG A 138 0.13 3.86 -11.73
CA ARG A 138 -1.10 4.45 -11.19
C ARG A 138 -1.36 3.98 -9.76
N ILE A 139 -1.22 2.68 -9.49
CA ILE A 139 -1.37 2.11 -8.14
C ILE A 139 -0.37 2.76 -7.17
N ALA A 140 0.88 2.95 -7.58
CA ALA A 140 1.89 3.61 -6.75
C ALA A 140 1.49 5.05 -6.40
N LEU A 141 1.04 5.82 -7.40
CA LEU A 141 0.61 7.21 -7.21
C LEU A 141 -0.65 7.30 -6.34
N ASP A 142 -1.61 6.38 -6.50
CA ASP A 142 -2.81 6.32 -5.67
C ASP A 142 -2.47 6.01 -4.21
N ARG A 143 -1.58 5.03 -3.97
CA ARG A 143 -1.11 4.71 -2.61
C ARG A 143 -0.44 5.89 -1.93
N ILE A 144 0.38 6.66 -2.66
CA ILE A 144 1.01 7.88 -2.14
C ILE A 144 -0.05 8.94 -1.82
N MET A 145 -0.99 9.17 -2.74
CA MET A 145 -2.06 10.15 -2.56
C MET A 145 -2.91 9.83 -1.31
N ILE A 146 -3.31 8.58 -1.15
CA ILE A 146 -4.05 8.09 0.02
C ILE A 146 -3.18 8.17 1.28
N GLY A 147 -1.90 7.81 1.20
CA GLY A 147 -0.98 7.89 2.34
C GLY A 147 -0.88 9.28 2.94
N TRP A 148 -0.94 10.34 2.13
CA TRP A 148 -0.89 11.72 2.61
C TRP A 148 -2.26 12.32 2.96
N ASN A 149 -3.31 12.00 2.20
CA ASN A 149 -4.62 12.69 2.29
C ASN A 149 -5.74 11.85 2.89
N GLY A 150 -5.51 10.56 3.11
CA GLY A 150 -6.50 9.60 3.58
C GLY A 150 -6.99 9.89 5.00
N THR A 151 -8.31 10.03 5.18
CA THR A 151 -8.94 10.37 6.46
C THR A 151 -9.80 9.25 7.03
N SER A 152 -10.45 8.46 6.18
CA SER A 152 -11.32 7.37 6.58
C SER A 152 -11.24 6.20 5.60
N ALA A 153 -11.76 5.05 6.02
CA ALA A 153 -11.95 3.89 5.18
C ALA A 153 -13.45 3.65 5.04
N ALA A 154 -14.05 4.23 3.98
CA ALA A 154 -15.47 4.10 3.72
C ALA A 154 -15.77 2.76 3.02
N THR A 155 -16.92 2.16 3.31
CA THR A 155 -17.36 0.93 2.61
C THR A 155 -17.60 1.16 1.12
N THR A 156 -18.01 2.39 0.76
CA THR A 156 -18.23 2.81 -0.63
C THR A 156 -17.61 4.18 -0.83
N THR A 157 -16.59 4.26 -1.68
CA THR A 157 -15.82 5.50 -1.93
C THR A 157 -16.48 6.37 -3.00
N ASN A 158 -16.41 7.70 -2.87
CA ASN A 158 -16.92 8.66 -3.82
C ASN A 158 -15.85 9.68 -4.25
N ARG A 159 -15.38 9.53 -5.49
CA ARG A 159 -14.32 10.37 -6.05
C ARG A 159 -14.73 11.81 -6.36
N THR A 160 -16.02 12.10 -6.47
CA THR A 160 -16.52 13.48 -6.67
C THR A 160 -16.42 14.27 -5.37
N SER A 161 -16.80 13.66 -4.25
CA SER A 161 -16.68 14.26 -2.92
C SER A 161 -15.26 14.20 -2.38
N ASN A 162 -14.49 13.17 -2.76
CA ASN A 162 -13.13 12.91 -2.29
C ASN A 162 -12.13 12.82 -3.46
N PRO A 163 -11.80 13.93 -4.13
CA PRO A 163 -10.93 13.92 -5.31
C PRO A 163 -9.50 13.47 -5.01
N LEU A 164 -9.06 13.56 -3.75
CA LEU A 164 -7.74 13.13 -3.28
C LEU A 164 -7.78 11.74 -2.62
N LEU A 165 -8.82 10.95 -2.88
CA LEU A 165 -8.98 9.61 -2.34
C LEU A 165 -9.01 9.57 -0.80
N GLN A 166 -9.57 10.62 -0.18
CA GLN A 166 -9.58 10.80 1.27
C GLN A 166 -10.39 9.73 2.01
N ASP A 167 -11.36 9.11 1.34
CA ASP A 167 -12.28 8.11 1.90
C ASP A 167 -11.85 6.66 1.63
N VAL A 168 -10.70 6.45 0.99
CA VAL A 168 -10.23 5.10 0.63
C VAL A 168 -9.60 4.39 1.83
N ASN A 169 -8.63 5.03 2.50
CA ASN A 169 -7.99 4.51 3.71
C ASN A 169 -7.50 5.64 4.60
N LYS A 170 -7.17 5.33 5.87
CA LYS A 170 -6.49 6.26 6.78
C LYS A 170 -5.00 6.40 6.45
N GLY A 171 -4.58 7.61 6.08
CA GLY A 171 -3.19 7.96 5.77
C GLY A 171 -2.31 8.15 7.01
N TRP A 172 -1.02 8.45 6.79
CA TRP A 172 -0.02 8.61 7.84
C TRP A 172 -0.35 9.74 8.82
N LEU A 173 -0.83 10.88 8.32
CA LEU A 173 -1.13 12.04 9.17
C LEU A 173 -2.28 11.74 10.14
N VAL A 174 -3.38 11.17 9.65
CA VAL A 174 -4.51 10.78 10.51
C VAL A 174 -4.13 9.69 11.49
N GLN A 175 -3.25 8.75 11.12
CA GLN A 175 -2.74 7.78 12.08
C GLN A 175 -1.91 8.42 13.20
N ILE A 176 -1.12 9.45 12.91
CA ILE A 176 -0.37 10.20 13.92
C ILE A 176 -1.33 10.97 14.83
N GLU A 177 -2.36 11.60 14.27
CA GLU A 177 -3.40 12.29 15.04
C GLU A 177 -4.16 11.35 15.97
N ASP A 178 -4.54 10.15 15.49
CA ASP A 178 -5.30 9.18 16.28
C ASP A 178 -4.45 8.54 17.39
N LYS A 179 -3.21 8.12 17.05
CA LYS A 179 -2.37 7.28 17.92
C LYS A 179 -1.35 8.05 18.75
N ALA A 180 -0.98 9.27 18.34
CA ALA A 180 0.09 10.05 18.96
C ALA A 180 -0.31 11.52 19.15
N LYS A 181 -1.51 11.77 19.70
CA LYS A 181 -2.08 13.10 19.96
C LYS A 181 -1.11 14.10 20.59
N ALA A 182 -0.30 13.66 21.55
CA ALA A 182 0.70 14.50 22.22
C ALA A 182 1.80 15.04 21.27
N ARG A 183 1.94 14.48 20.07
CA ARG A 183 2.90 14.90 19.03
C ARG A 183 2.25 15.78 17.96
N VAL A 184 0.97 16.11 18.11
CA VAL A 184 0.22 16.95 17.17
C VAL A 184 -0.07 18.28 17.83
N LEU A 185 0.46 19.35 17.26
CA LEU A 185 0.16 20.71 17.67
C LEU A 185 -0.83 21.32 16.68
N LYS A 186 -2.02 21.68 17.17
CA LYS A 186 -3.05 22.35 16.36
C LYS A 186 -3.07 23.86 16.60
N GLU A 187 -2.97 24.24 17.86
CA GLU A 187 -2.94 25.62 18.34
C GLU A 187 -2.21 25.70 19.68
N ILE A 188 -1.74 26.89 20.02
CA ILE A 188 -1.04 27.16 21.29
C ILE A 188 -1.99 27.81 22.31
N GLU A 189 -2.91 28.64 21.81
CA GLU A 189 -4.04 29.19 22.55
C GLU A 189 -5.34 28.70 21.91
N GLU A 190 -6.29 28.27 22.74
CA GLU A 190 -7.57 27.71 22.29
C GLU A 190 -8.34 28.73 21.46
N SER A 191 -8.83 28.33 20.27
CA SER A 191 -9.53 29.19 19.31
C SER A 191 -8.67 30.23 18.57
N SER A 192 -7.34 30.18 18.70
CA SER A 192 -6.45 31.08 17.94
C SER A 192 -6.39 30.72 16.46
N GLY A 193 -6.57 29.42 16.13
CA GLY A 193 -6.40 28.89 14.79
C GLY A 193 -4.98 29.09 14.22
N LYS A 194 -3.99 29.35 15.08
CA LYS A 194 -2.61 29.67 14.70
C LYS A 194 -1.61 28.86 15.51
N ILE A 195 -0.48 28.57 14.88
CA ILE A 195 0.68 27.94 15.49
C ILE A 195 1.80 28.98 15.50
N GLU A 196 2.24 29.41 16.68
CA GLU A 196 3.35 30.36 16.88
C GLU A 196 4.58 29.62 17.44
N ILE A 197 5.61 29.41 16.62
CA ILE A 197 6.83 28.71 17.07
C ILE A 197 7.95 29.73 17.24
N GLY A 198 8.35 29.97 18.49
CA GLY A 198 9.36 30.96 18.86
C GLY A 198 8.74 32.22 19.46
N ALA A 199 9.54 32.94 20.25
CA ALA A 199 9.18 34.26 20.77
C ALA A 199 9.31 35.33 19.68
#